data_AF-A0AAW2V553-F1
#
_entry.id   AF-A0AAW2V553-F1
#
_cell.length_a   1.000
_cell.length_b   1.000
_cell.length_c   1.000
_cell.angle_alpha   90.00
_cell.angle_beta   90.00
_cell.angle_gamma   90.00
#
_symmetry.space_group_name_H-M   'P 1'
#
loop_
_entity.id
_entity.type
_entity.pdbx_description
1 polymer ?
#
loop_
_entity_poly.entity_id
_entity_poly.type
_entity_poly.pdbx_seq_one_letter_code
_entity_poly.pdbx_strand_id
1 'polypeptide(L)'
;MSSAQDPFYIVKEEIQDSIDKLLSTFHQWERTPSDSGEQLRLTNELLAGCESIEWQVDELDKTIAVAAKDPSWYGIDEVELDKRRRWTSNARTQVRNVKKSLVTQNESNGTSTSTINGMRRELMRIQNSHQAEKSNQYNVQGNDDFISSESDRQLLLI
;
A
#
# COMPACT_ATOMS: atom_id res chain seq x y z
N MET A 1 -30.68 -15.38 20.77
CA MET A 1 -30.31 -13.95 20.88
C MET A 1 -30.59 -13.30 19.53
N SER A 2 -31.08 -12.06 19.49
CA SER A 2 -31.30 -11.37 18.21
C SER A 2 -29.95 -11.12 17.53
N SER A 3 -29.82 -11.46 16.25
CA SER A 3 -28.57 -11.28 15.49
C SER A 3 -28.05 -9.85 15.50
N ALA A 4 -28.94 -8.85 15.64
CA ALA A 4 -28.62 -7.43 15.70
C ALA A 4 -27.83 -6.98 16.95
N GLN A 5 -27.69 -7.83 17.98
CA GLN A 5 -26.89 -7.54 19.18
C GLN A 5 -25.62 -8.39 19.27
N ASP A 6 -25.34 -9.21 18.26
CA ASP A 6 -24.08 -9.92 18.17
C ASP A 6 -22.98 -8.93 17.73
N PRO A 7 -21.86 -8.85 18.47
CA PRO A 7 -20.72 -8.00 18.10
C PRO A 7 -20.25 -8.20 16.65
N PHE A 8 -20.37 -9.41 16.11
CA PHE A 8 -20.05 -9.68 14.71
C PHE A 8 -20.89 -8.85 13.75
N TYR A 9 -22.21 -8.77 13.95
CA TYR A 9 -23.10 -8.07 13.03
C TYR A 9 -22.95 -6.55 13.13
N ILE A 10 -22.63 -6.03 14.31
CA ILE A 10 -22.31 -4.61 14.52
C ILE A 10 -21.04 -4.25 13.73
N VAL A 11 -19.94 -4.98 13.95
CA VAL A 11 -18.68 -4.72 13.24
C VAL A 11 -18.82 -4.96 11.74
N LYS A 12 -19.61 -5.96 11.35
CA LYS A 12 -19.94 -6.21 9.94
C LYS A 12 -20.63 -5.00 9.29
N GLU A 13 -21.58 -4.37 9.97
CA GLU A 13 -22.26 -3.17 9.47
C GLU A 13 -21.29 -1.99 9.36
N GLU A 14 -20.45 -1.75 10.37
CA GLU A 14 -19.42 -0.70 10.33
C GLU A 14 -18.42 -0.88 9.19
N ILE A 15 -17.98 -2.12 8.94
CA ILE A 15 -17.12 -2.46 7.82
C ILE A 15 -17.85 -2.28 6.49
N GLN A 16 -19.13 -2.69 6.41
CA GLN A 16 -19.93 -2.51 5.21
C GLN A 16 -20.10 -1.02 4.86
N ASP A 17 -20.39 -0.17 5.83
CA ASP A 17 -20.46 1.29 5.64
C ASP A 17 -19.12 1.85 5.15
N SER A 18 -18.01 1.32 5.66
CA SER A 18 -16.66 1.70 5.22
C SER A 18 -16.40 1.28 3.78
N ILE A 19 -16.86 0.10 3.37
CA ILE A 19 -16.79 -0.39 1.98
C ILE A 19 -17.66 0.47 1.06
N ASP A 20 -18.88 0.80 1.47
CA ASP A 20 -19.80 1.61 0.67
C ASP A 20 -19.26 3.03 0.47
N LYS A 21 -18.63 3.59 1.51
CA LYS A 21 -17.89 4.85 1.42
C LYS A 21 -16.69 4.74 0.47
N LEU A 22 -15.88 3.67 0.58
CA LEU A 22 -14.75 3.41 -0.30
C LEU A 22 -15.19 3.36 -1.77
N LEU A 23 -16.27 2.64 -2.07
CA LEU A 23 -16.83 2.53 -3.42
C LEU A 23 -17.36 3.88 -3.93
N SER A 24 -17.98 4.68 -3.05
CA SER A 24 -18.43 6.03 -3.40
C SER A 24 -17.25 6.93 -3.77
N THR A 25 -16.17 6.90 -2.98
CA THR A 25 -14.92 7.62 -3.27
C THR A 25 -14.26 7.09 -4.55
N PHE A 26 -14.33 5.79 -4.82
CA PHE A 26 -13.78 5.18 -6.03
C PHE A 26 -14.51 5.67 -7.29
N HIS A 27 -15.85 5.72 -7.25
CA HIS A 27 -16.63 6.28 -8.34
C HIS A 27 -16.43 7.78 -8.53
N GLN A 28 -16.16 8.53 -7.46
CA GLN A 28 -15.74 9.92 -7.58
C GLN A 28 -14.40 10.01 -8.32
N TRP A 29 -13.41 9.22 -7.90
CA TRP A 29 -12.09 9.16 -8.51
C TRP A 29 -12.12 8.77 -9.99
N GLU A 30 -12.98 7.82 -10.40
CA GLU A 30 -13.15 7.42 -11.81
C GLU A 30 -13.64 8.58 -12.69
N ARG A 31 -14.43 9.51 -12.14
CA ARG A 31 -14.95 10.69 -12.85
C ARG A 31 -13.98 11.87 -12.82
N THR A 32 -13.01 11.85 -11.91
CA THR A 32 -12.03 12.92 -11.74
C THR A 32 -10.95 12.82 -12.82
N PRO A 33 -10.66 13.91 -13.56
CA PRO A 33 -9.65 13.89 -14.62
C PRO A 33 -8.24 13.64 -14.06
N SER A 34 -7.44 12.90 -14.83
CA SER A 34 -6.17 12.35 -14.32
C SER A 34 -5.06 13.34 -14.04
N ASP A 35 -5.17 14.56 -14.56
CA ASP A 35 -4.18 15.64 -14.37
C ASP A 35 -4.52 16.56 -13.18
N SER A 36 -5.55 16.21 -12.41
CA SER A 36 -5.92 16.97 -11.21
C SER A 36 -5.17 16.46 -9.98
N GLY A 37 -4.64 17.39 -9.17
CA GLY A 37 -4.13 17.04 -7.83
C GLY A 37 -5.18 16.39 -6.94
N GLU A 38 -6.47 16.59 -7.26
CA GLU A 38 -7.59 15.89 -6.63
C GLU A 38 -7.56 14.38 -6.90
N GLN A 39 -7.23 13.93 -8.11
CA GLN A 39 -7.13 12.50 -8.41
C GLN A 39 -6.04 11.84 -7.56
N LEU A 40 -4.86 12.48 -7.42
CA LEU A 40 -3.79 11.96 -6.57
C LEU A 40 -4.20 11.86 -5.09
N ARG A 41 -4.91 12.88 -4.58
CA ARG A 41 -5.44 12.87 -3.21
C ARG A 41 -6.42 11.70 -3.02
N LEU A 42 -7.36 11.53 -3.95
CA LEU A 42 -8.35 10.46 -3.91
C LEU A 42 -7.70 9.07 -4.05
N THR A 43 -6.66 8.91 -4.87
CA THR A 43 -5.88 7.66 -4.94
C THR A 43 -5.28 7.29 -3.59
N ASN A 44 -4.65 8.25 -2.89
CA ASN A 44 -4.07 8.00 -1.57
C ASN A 44 -5.14 7.68 -0.53
N GLU A 45 -6.27 8.39 -0.54
CA GLU A 45 -7.41 8.12 0.34
C GLU A 45 -7.98 6.72 0.11
N LEU A 46 -8.14 6.31 -1.15
CA LEU A 46 -8.64 4.99 -1.51
C LEU A 46 -7.67 3.87 -1.13
N LEU A 47 -6.36 4.07 -1.31
CA LEU A 47 -5.35 3.09 -0.89
C LEU A 47 -5.36 2.92 0.63
N ALA A 48 -5.35 4.02 1.39
CA ALA A 48 -5.43 3.98 2.85
C ALA A 48 -6.76 3.35 3.33
N GLY A 49 -7.87 3.67 2.66
CA GLY A 49 -9.18 3.05 2.93
C GLY A 49 -9.18 1.55 2.67
N CYS A 50 -8.56 1.09 1.57
CA CYS A 50 -8.42 -0.34 1.28
C CYS A 50 -7.60 -1.04 2.38
N GLU A 51 -6.48 -0.47 2.80
CA GLU A 51 -5.62 -1.06 3.85
C GLU A 51 -6.33 -1.13 5.20
N SER A 52 -7.05 -0.06 5.55
CA SER A 52 -7.86 -0.01 6.78
C SER A 52 -8.90 -1.12 6.79
N ILE A 53 -9.66 -1.25 5.70
CA ILE A 53 -10.74 -2.24 5.61
C ILE A 53 -10.17 -3.67 5.52
N GLU A 54 -9.09 -3.89 4.76
CA GLU A 54 -8.39 -5.17 4.70
C GLU A 54 -8.01 -5.65 6.12
N TRP A 55 -7.44 -4.75 6.92
CA TRP A 55 -7.08 -5.06 8.30
C TRP A 55 -8.31 -5.39 9.17
N GLN A 56 -9.39 -4.60 9.09
CA GLN A 56 -10.62 -4.84 9.85
C GLN A 56 -11.26 -6.21 9.51
N VAL A 57 -11.30 -6.53 8.21
CA VAL A 57 -11.82 -7.80 7.70
C VAL A 57 -10.95 -8.97 8.16
N ASP A 58 -9.62 -8.81 8.14
CA ASP A 58 -8.69 -9.83 8.63
C ASP A 58 -8.81 -10.07 10.14
N GLU A 59 -9.04 -9.01 10.93
CA GLU A 59 -9.27 -9.15 12.35
C GLU A 59 -10.60 -9.86 12.64
N LEU A 60 -11.66 -9.52 11.91
CA LEU A 60 -12.94 -10.22 12.02
C LEU A 60 -12.81 -11.71 11.63
N ASP A 61 -12.03 -12.03 10.60
CA ASP A 61 -11.73 -13.42 10.19
C ASP A 61 -11.06 -14.23 11.32
N LYS A 62 -10.12 -13.61 12.06
CA LYS A 62 -9.49 -14.25 13.23
C LYS A 62 -10.51 -14.52 14.34
N THR A 63 -11.44 -13.59 14.59
CA THR A 63 -12.50 -13.82 15.60
C THR A 63 -13.41 -14.99 15.21
N ILE A 64 -13.76 -15.12 13.92
CA ILE A 64 -14.50 -16.27 13.40
C ILE A 64 -13.70 -17.56 13.60
N ALA A 65 -12.39 -17.53 13.33
CA ALA A 65 -11.52 -18.70 13.52
C ALA A 65 -11.43 -19.15 14.99
N VAL A 66 -11.49 -18.22 15.94
CA VAL A 66 -11.57 -18.54 17.38
C VAL A 66 -12.93 -19.14 17.72
N ALA A 67 -14.02 -18.53 17.26
CA ALA A 67 -15.38 -19.04 17.51
C ALA A 67 -15.59 -20.44 16.91
N ALA A 68 -14.98 -20.73 15.77
CA ALA A 68 -15.07 -22.03 15.11
C ALA A 68 -14.39 -23.18 15.86
N LYS A 69 -13.48 -22.89 16.81
CA LYS A 69 -12.86 -23.94 17.63
C LYS A 69 -13.83 -24.54 18.64
N ASP A 70 -14.67 -23.69 19.24
CA ASP A 70 -15.67 -24.09 20.23
C ASP A 70 -17.02 -23.38 20.00
N PRO A 71 -17.75 -23.70 18.91
CA PRO A 71 -18.97 -22.96 18.52
C PRO A 71 -20.06 -22.96 19.59
N SER A 72 -20.15 -24.06 20.35
CA SER A 72 -21.10 -24.26 21.45
C SER A 72 -20.94 -23.24 22.58
N TRP A 73 -19.71 -22.75 22.83
CA TRP A 73 -19.45 -21.74 23.87
C TRP A 73 -20.03 -20.37 23.48
N TYR A 74 -20.06 -20.08 22.18
CA TYR A 74 -20.59 -18.83 21.62
C TYR A 74 -22.07 -18.94 21.22
N GLY A 75 -22.67 -20.14 21.28
CA GLY A 75 -24.04 -20.39 20.83
C GLY A 75 -24.22 -20.17 19.33
N ILE A 76 -23.17 -20.42 18.54
CA ILE A 76 -23.15 -20.24 17.08
C ILE A 76 -23.21 -21.63 16.42
N ASP A 77 -24.06 -21.79 15.42
CA ASP A 77 -24.13 -23.02 14.62
C ASP A 77 -23.17 -22.98 13.40
N GLU A 78 -22.93 -24.13 12.78
CA GLU A 78 -22.02 -24.23 11.63
C GLU A 78 -22.53 -23.41 10.42
N VAL A 79 -23.85 -23.30 10.26
CA VAL A 79 -24.46 -22.54 9.16
C VAL A 79 -24.18 -21.05 9.30
N GLU A 80 -24.25 -20.55 10.53
CA GLU A 80 -23.95 -19.18 10.88
C GLU A 80 -22.46 -18.90 10.74
N LEU A 81 -21.57 -19.81 11.19
CA LEU A 81 -20.13 -19.69 10.92
C LEU A 81 -19.82 -19.62 9.43
N ASP A 82 -20.46 -20.45 8.61
CA ASP A 82 -20.26 -20.43 7.15
C ASP A 82 -20.71 -19.09 6.54
N LYS A 83 -21.85 -18.53 6.98
CA LYS A 83 -22.27 -17.18 6.56
C LYS A 83 -21.22 -16.12 6.89
N ARG A 84 -20.67 -16.15 8.11
CA ARG A 84 -19.63 -15.20 8.53
C ARG A 84 -18.40 -15.31 7.65
N ARG A 85 -17.89 -16.53 7.42
CA ARG A 85 -16.73 -16.79 6.55
C ARG A 85 -16.96 -16.31 5.12
N ARG A 86 -18.13 -16.61 4.55
CA ARG A 86 -18.48 -16.18 3.19
C ARG A 86 -18.52 -14.67 3.07
N TRP A 87 -19.13 -13.98 4.03
CA TRP A 87 -19.18 -12.53 4.01
C TRP A 87 -17.78 -11.92 4.10
N THR A 88 -16.95 -12.36 5.05
CA THR A 88 -15.57 -11.87 5.20
C THR A 88 -14.73 -12.11 3.95
N SER A 89 -14.85 -13.28 3.31
CA SER A 89 -14.19 -13.60 2.05
C SER A 89 -14.65 -12.69 0.89
N ASN A 90 -15.95 -12.42 0.80
CA ASN A 90 -16.49 -11.52 -0.20
C ASN A 90 -16.03 -10.07 0.02
N ALA A 91 -16.04 -9.59 1.26
CA ALA A 91 -15.54 -8.27 1.63
C ALA A 91 -14.06 -8.09 1.24
N ARG A 92 -13.21 -9.06 1.59
CA ARG A 92 -11.78 -9.07 1.21
C ARG A 92 -11.60 -9.02 -0.31
N THR A 93 -12.42 -9.75 -1.06
CA THR A 93 -12.35 -9.79 -2.53
C THR A 93 -12.76 -8.44 -3.14
N GLN A 94 -13.82 -7.81 -2.64
CA GLN A 94 -14.28 -6.49 -3.10
C GLN A 94 -13.20 -5.43 -2.92
N VAL A 95 -12.61 -5.31 -1.73
CA VAL A 95 -11.57 -4.32 -1.44
C VAL A 95 -10.31 -4.57 -2.28
N ARG A 96 -9.91 -5.84 -2.42
CA ARG A 96 -8.78 -6.21 -3.28
C ARG A 96 -8.99 -5.83 -4.74
N ASN A 97 -10.21 -5.96 -5.25
CA ASN A 97 -10.54 -5.57 -6.63
C ASN A 97 -10.43 -4.06 -6.81
N VAL A 98 -10.94 -3.26 -5.88
CA VAL A 98 -10.80 -1.79 -5.91
C VAL A 98 -9.32 -1.40 -5.89
N LYS A 99 -8.54 -1.95 -4.96
CA LYS A 99 -7.09 -1.71 -4.85
C LYS A 99 -6.35 -2.06 -6.14
N LYS A 100 -6.69 -3.19 -6.78
CA LYS A 100 -6.10 -3.62 -8.05
C LYS A 100 -6.41 -2.64 -9.18
N SER A 101 -7.66 -2.17 -9.30
CA SER A 101 -8.07 -1.19 -10.31
C SER A 101 -7.28 0.11 -10.19
N LEU A 102 -7.04 0.58 -8.96
CA LEU A 102 -6.24 1.79 -8.71
C LEU A 102 -4.79 1.64 -9.18
N VAL A 103 -4.16 0.51 -8.88
CA VAL A 103 -2.77 0.24 -9.27
C VAL A 103 -2.65 0.17 -10.79
N THR A 104 -3.51 -0.58 -11.46
CA THR A 104 -3.48 -0.73 -12.93
C THR A 104 -3.70 0.60 -13.66
N GLN A 105 -4.60 1.45 -13.18
CA GLN A 105 -4.85 2.75 -13.80
C GLN A 105 -3.74 3.78 -13.52
N ASN A 106 -3.08 3.70 -12.36
CA ASN A 106 -1.92 4.53 -12.08
C ASN A 106 -0.71 4.13 -12.95
N GLU A 107 -0.53 2.84 -13.23
CA GLU A 107 0.50 2.35 -14.15
C GLU A 107 0.25 2.82 -15.60
N SER A 108 -1.01 2.87 -16.06
CA SER A 108 -1.34 3.41 -17.39
C SER A 108 -1.15 4.93 -17.49
N ASN A 109 -1.40 5.67 -16.41
CA ASN A 109 -1.26 7.13 -16.38
C ASN A 109 0.20 7.58 -16.08
N GLY A 110 1.01 6.71 -15.49
CA GLY A 110 2.35 6.98 -14.96
C GLY A 110 3.53 6.58 -15.87
N THR A 111 3.36 6.60 -17.21
CA THR A 111 4.46 6.31 -18.16
C THR A 111 5.60 7.36 -18.11
N SER A 112 5.46 8.43 -17.33
CA SER A 112 6.51 9.44 -17.13
C SER A 112 7.62 9.03 -16.15
N THR A 113 7.45 7.97 -15.35
CA THR A 113 8.48 7.53 -14.38
C THR A 113 9.46 6.50 -14.95
N SER A 114 9.02 5.71 -15.93
CA SER A 114 9.88 4.79 -16.68
C SER A 114 10.90 5.54 -17.57
N THR A 115 10.61 6.78 -17.98
CA THR A 115 11.57 7.64 -18.69
C THR A 115 12.74 8.07 -17.80
N ILE A 116 12.52 8.40 -16.52
CA ILE A 116 13.59 8.77 -15.58
C ILE A 116 14.53 7.59 -15.31
N ASN A 117 13.96 6.40 -15.11
CA ASN A 117 14.76 5.18 -14.91
C ASN A 117 15.45 4.70 -16.19
N GLY A 118 14.89 5.01 -17.37
CA GLY A 118 15.51 4.82 -18.68
C GLY A 118 16.68 5.79 -18.91
N MET A 119 16.48 7.09 -18.66
CA MET A 119 17.51 8.13 -18.76
C MET A 119 18.67 7.89 -17.79
N ARG A 120 18.40 7.45 -16.55
CA ARG A 120 19.45 7.07 -15.59
C ARG A 120 20.26 5.87 -16.09
N ARG A 121 19.64 4.92 -16.78
CA ARG A 121 20.33 3.77 -17.39
C ARG A 121 21.18 4.20 -18.60
N GLU A 122 20.67 5.09 -19.43
CA GLU A 122 21.38 5.61 -20.59
C GLU A 122 22.60 6.45 -20.17
N LEU A 123 22.47 7.29 -19.13
CA LEU A 123 23.58 8.07 -18.56
C LEU A 123 24.68 7.19 -17.94
N MET A 124 24.32 6.06 -17.32
CA MET A 124 25.29 5.08 -16.79
C MET A 124 25.96 4.26 -17.90
N ARG A 125 25.38 4.20 -19.10
CA ARG A 125 25.94 3.48 -20.25
C ARG A 125 26.96 4.31 -21.02
N ILE A 126 26.81 5.64 -21.02
CA ILE A 126 27.70 6.56 -21.76
C ILE A 126 29.11 6.64 -21.14
N GLN A 127 29.27 6.39 -19.83
CA GLN A 127 30.58 6.51 -19.17
C GLN A 127 31.58 5.38 -19.48
N ASN A 128 31.17 4.27 -20.11
CA ASN A 128 32.06 3.12 -20.35
C ASN A 128 32.57 2.98 -21.80
N SER A 129 32.36 3.98 -22.68
CA SER A 129 32.82 3.89 -24.07
C SER A 129 34.18 4.57 -24.36
N HIS A 130 34.84 5.14 -23.35
CA HIS A 130 36.10 5.88 -23.55
C HIS A 130 37.18 5.49 -22.54
N GLN A 131 37.51 4.20 -22.41
CA GLN A 131 38.81 3.80 -21.88
C GLN A 131 39.35 2.59 -22.64
N ALA A 132 39.82 2.85 -23.86
CA ALA A 132 41.00 2.19 -24.35
C ALA A 132 41.99 3.29 -24.75
N GLU A 133 43.16 3.24 -24.11
CA GLU A 133 44.38 4.00 -24.39
C GLU A 133 44.68 5.26 -23.57
N LYS A 134 45.79 5.15 -22.82
CA LYS A 134 46.82 6.17 -22.54
C LYS A 134 46.70 7.01 -21.25
N SER A 135 47.44 6.50 -20.24
CA SER A 135 48.54 7.17 -19.53
C SER A 135 48.29 8.37 -18.60
N ASN A 136 48.92 8.23 -17.43
CA ASN A 136 49.51 9.24 -16.53
C ASN A 136 48.63 9.86 -15.44
N GLN A 137 48.89 9.38 -14.21
CA GLN A 137 49.48 10.14 -13.11
C GLN A 137 49.06 11.62 -12.99
N TYR A 138 48.24 11.92 -11.99
CA TYR A 138 48.35 13.02 -11.00
C TYR A 138 46.97 13.24 -10.32
N ASN A 139 46.99 13.52 -9.01
CA ASN A 139 45.89 13.95 -8.13
C ASN A 139 45.03 12.88 -7.44
N VAL A 140 45.61 12.17 -6.47
CA VAL A 140 44.87 11.44 -5.41
C VAL A 140 45.05 12.08 -4.02
N GLN A 141 45.85 13.14 -3.86
CA GLN A 141 46.22 13.65 -2.53
C GLN A 141 45.30 14.76 -1.96
N GLY A 142 44.27 15.21 -2.69
CA GLY A 142 43.45 16.36 -2.27
C GLY A 142 42.13 16.02 -1.57
N ASN A 143 41.62 14.79 -1.71
CA ASN A 143 40.27 14.44 -1.24
C ASN A 143 40.23 13.83 0.16
N ASP A 144 41.34 13.25 0.64
CA ASP A 144 41.37 12.60 1.97
C ASP A 144 41.48 13.61 3.13
N ASP A 145 42.06 14.79 2.89
CA ASP A 145 42.16 15.85 3.91
C ASP A 145 40.80 16.50 4.21
N PHE A 146 39.91 16.58 3.21
CA PHE A 146 38.56 17.14 3.42
C PHE A 146 37.71 16.21 4.30
N ILE A 147 37.74 14.90 4.01
CA ILE A 147 36.95 13.89 4.75
C ILE A 147 37.41 13.78 6.20
N SER A 148 38.73 13.89 6.46
CA SER A 148 39.28 13.82 7.81
C SER A 148 38.91 15.05 8.67
N SER A 149 38.76 16.22 8.05
CA SER A 149 38.43 17.47 8.75
C SER A 149 36.97 17.58 9.20
N GLU A 150 36.06 16.83 8.56
CA GLU A 150 34.62 16.91 8.83
C GLU A 150 34.17 15.91 9.91
N SER A 151 34.88 14.78 10.06
CA SER A 151 34.58 13.77 11.10
C SER A 151 34.82 14.27 12.54
N ASP A 152 35.79 15.16 12.77
CA ASP A 152 36.10 15.67 14.11
C ASP A 152 35.11 16.72 14.62
N ARG A 153 34.28 17.31 13.74
CA ARG A 153 33.31 18.35 14.14
C ARG A 153 32.01 17.82 14.75
N GLN A 154 31.75 16.51 14.68
CA GLN A 154 30.50 15.92 15.17
C GLN A 154 30.57 15.33 16.59
N LEU A 155 31.68 15.53 17.34
CA LEU A 155 31.90 14.90 18.65
C LEU A 155 31.78 15.82 19.88
N LEU A 156 31.27 17.06 19.76
CA LEU A 156 31.14 18.00 20.89
C LEU A 156 29.68 18.37 21.24
N LEU A 157 28.79 17.38 21.28
CA LEU A 157 27.47 17.51 21.89
C LEU A 157 27.18 16.32 22.81
N ILE A 158 27.91 16.28 23.93
CA ILE A 158 27.46 15.67 25.19
C ILE A 158 27.78 16.67 26.30
#